data_AF-A0A813R6B9-F1
#
_entry.id   AF-A0A813R6B9-F1
#
_cell.length_a   1.000
_cell.length_b   1.000
_cell.length_c   1.000
_cell.angle_alpha   90.00
_cell.angle_beta   90.00
_cell.angle_gamma   90.00
#
_symmetry.space_group_name_H-M   'P 1'
#
loop_
_entity.id
_entity.type
_entity.pdbx_description
1 polymer ?
#
loop_
_entity_poly.entity_id
_entity_poly.type
_entity_poly.pdbx_seq_one_letter_code
_entity_poly.pdbx_strand_id
1 'polypeptide(L)'
;MTHNRGTWNNKADFVLALISYGVGLGNVWRFPYLAYSSGGGAFLIPFLISSVIVGIPYALLEVSLGQWMKEGGIGAWNLTPLFKVNDQTI
;
A
#
# COMPACT_ATOMS: atom_id res chain seq x y z
N MET A 1 -2.20 -25.29 -16.53
CA MET A 1 -3.52 -25.00 -15.95
C MET A 1 -3.71 -23.49 -16.04
N THR A 2 -4.56 -23.01 -16.94
CA THR A 2 -4.81 -21.56 -17.12
C THR A 2 -5.61 -21.04 -15.93
N HIS A 3 -4.90 -20.72 -14.84
CA HIS A 3 -5.47 -20.11 -13.65
C HIS A 3 -5.85 -18.66 -14.01
N ASN A 4 -7.05 -18.49 -14.57
CA ASN A 4 -7.55 -17.18 -14.96
C ASN A 4 -7.74 -16.35 -13.69
N ARG A 5 -6.91 -15.31 -13.50
CA ARG A 5 -6.99 -14.45 -12.31
C ARG A 5 -8.35 -13.77 -12.29
N GLY A 6 -8.99 -13.76 -11.12
CA GLY A 6 -10.26 -13.06 -10.92
C GLY A 6 -10.10 -11.56 -11.24
N THR A 7 -10.93 -11.04 -12.12
CA THR A 7 -11.00 -9.60 -12.42
C THR A 7 -12.00 -8.93 -11.50
N TRP A 8 -11.71 -7.71 -11.07
CA TRP A 8 -12.67 -6.90 -10.33
C TRP A 8 -13.88 -6.58 -11.21
N ASN A 9 -15.09 -6.79 -10.68
CA ASN A 9 -16.34 -6.50 -11.41
C ASN A 9 -16.56 -4.99 -11.57
N ASN A 10 -16.22 -4.20 -10.56
CA ASN A 10 -16.35 -2.74 -10.58
C ASN A 10 -15.08 -2.03 -10.09
N LYS A 11 -14.80 -0.87 -10.70
CA LYS A 11 -13.73 0.04 -10.25
C LYS A 11 -14.00 0.59 -8.85
N ALA A 12 -15.28 0.77 -8.48
CA ALA A 12 -15.68 1.24 -7.16
C ALA A 12 -15.26 0.24 -6.05
N ASP A 13 -15.48 -1.06 -6.28
CA ASP A 13 -15.10 -2.11 -5.33
C ASP A 13 -13.58 -2.15 -5.11
N PHE A 14 -12.82 -1.94 -6.19
CA PHE A 14 -11.37 -1.83 -6.14
C PHE A 14 -10.90 -0.62 -5.32
N VAL A 15 -11.49 0.56 -5.56
CA VAL A 15 -11.16 1.77 -4.79
C VAL A 15 -11.55 1.63 -3.32
N LEU A 16 -12.70 1.01 -3.03
CA LEU A 16 -13.13 0.75 -1.66
C LEU A 16 -12.17 -0.21 -0.93
N ALA A 17 -11.69 -1.25 -1.62
CA ALA A 17 -10.67 -2.16 -1.08
C ALA A 17 -9.32 -1.46 -0.84
N LEU A 18 -8.92 -0.53 -1.70
CA LEU A 18 -7.72 0.29 -1.49
C LEU A 18 -7.88 1.24 -0.29
N ILE A 19 -9.05 1.85 -0.11
CA ILE A 19 -9.33 2.73 1.02
C ILE A 19 -9.35 1.93 2.33
N SER A 20 -9.96 0.75 2.35
CA SER A 20 -9.96 -0.11 3.55
C SER A 20 -8.57 -0.65 3.89
N TYR A 21 -7.70 -0.86 2.90
CA TYR A 21 -6.29 -1.17 3.10
C TYR A 21 -5.51 0.02 3.71
N GLY A 22 -5.75 1.24 3.21
CA GLY A 22 -5.05 2.44 3.68
C GLY A 22 -5.50 2.93 5.05
N VAL A 23 -6.77 2.76 5.42
CA VAL A 23 -7.33 3.17 6.71
C VAL A 23 -7.19 2.02 7.72
N GLY A 24 -6.00 1.88 8.30
CA GLY A 24 -5.74 0.91 9.36
C GLY A 24 -6.19 1.39 10.75
N LEU A 25 -6.69 0.47 11.58
CA LEU A 25 -6.98 0.66 13.02
C LEU A 25 -5.82 1.36 13.78
N GLY A 26 -4.57 1.12 13.33
CA GLY A 26 -3.38 1.78 13.86
C GLY A 26 -3.34 3.31 13.75
N ASN A 27 -3.98 3.89 12.72
CA ASN A 27 -4.06 5.35 12.57
C ASN A 27 -5.02 5.99 13.58
N VAL A 28 -5.99 5.26 14.12
CA VAL A 28 -7.00 5.83 15.02
C VAL A 28 -6.46 6.02 16.44
N TRP A 29 -5.57 5.13 16.92
CA TRP A 29 -5.02 5.21 18.28
C TRP A 29 -3.62 5.81 18.38
N ARG A 30 -2.76 5.63 17.35
CA ARG A 30 -1.36 6.11 17.42
C ARG A 30 -1.26 7.60 17.08
N PHE A 31 -2.11 8.07 16.18
CA PHE A 31 -2.20 9.46 15.78
C PHE A 31 -2.56 10.40 16.94
N PRO A 32 -3.61 10.15 17.75
CA PRO A 32 -3.95 11.03 18.87
C PRO A 32 -2.87 11.04 19.97
N TYR A 33 -2.22 9.90 20.24
CA TYR A 33 -1.16 9.84 21.25
C TYR A 33 0.09 10.64 20.82
N LEU A 34 0.50 10.51 19.55
CA LEU A 34 1.67 11.20 19.02
C LEU A 34 1.41 12.71 18.85
N ALA A 35 0.20 13.09 18.42
CA ALA A 35 -0.22 14.48 18.34
C ALA A 35 -0.22 15.14 19.73
N TYR A 36 -0.68 14.47 20.79
CA TYR A 36 -0.73 15.05 22.13
C TYR A 36 0.68 15.31 22.70
N SER A 37 1.64 14.43 22.42
CA SER A 37 3.03 14.55 22.90
C SER A 37 3.86 15.59 22.13
N SER A 38 3.56 15.83 20.85
CA SER A 38 4.32 16.75 19.97
C SER A 38 3.68 18.14 19.77
N GLY A 39 2.88 18.61 20.73
CA GLY A 39 2.32 19.98 20.68
C GLY A 39 0.89 20.08 20.12
N GLY A 40 0.12 18.99 20.14
CA GLY A 40 -1.29 18.96 19.75
C GLY A 40 -1.48 19.15 18.24
N GLY A 41 -2.24 20.19 17.87
CA GLY A 41 -2.62 20.49 16.49
C GLY A 41 -1.46 20.83 15.55
N ALA A 42 -0.32 21.28 16.08
CA ALA A 42 0.86 21.61 15.27
C ALA A 42 1.48 20.37 14.59
N PHE A 43 1.24 19.17 15.12
CA PHE A 43 1.71 17.90 14.56
C PHE A 43 0.95 17.51 13.28
N LEU A 44 -0.26 18.04 13.04
CA LEU A 44 -1.01 17.77 11.81
C LEU A 44 -0.35 18.34 10.56
N ILE A 45 0.36 19.46 10.68
CA ILE A 45 0.99 20.15 9.56
C ILE A 45 2.06 19.27 8.88
N PRO A 46 3.11 18.81 9.57
CA PRO A 46 4.11 17.93 8.97
C PRO A 46 3.52 16.56 8.59
N PHE A 47 2.50 16.07 9.29
CA PHE A 47 1.81 14.82 8.95
C PHE A 47 1.09 14.92 7.59
N LEU A 48 0.30 15.97 7.37
CA LEU A 48 -0.38 16.16 6.09
C LEU A 48 0.61 16.40 4.95
N ILE A 49 1.66 17.18 5.20
CA ILE A 49 2.71 17.44 4.20
C ILE A 49 3.42 16.14 3.81
N SER A 50 3.85 15.32 4.78
CA SER A 50 4.50 14.04 4.49
C SER A 50 3.55 13.02 3.87
N SER A 51 2.26 13.02 4.23
CA SER A 51 1.26 12.16 3.60
C SER A 51 1.00 12.53 2.14
N VAL A 52 0.95 13.82 1.80
CA VAL A 52 0.78 14.27 0.42
C VAL A 52 2.05 14.04 -0.42
N ILE A 53 3.23 14.32 0.15
CA ILE A 53 4.51 14.23 -0.57
C ILE A 53 5.01 12.79 -0.68
N VAL A 54 4.75 11.94 0.30
CA VAL A 54 5.25 10.55 0.32
C VAL A 54 4.10 9.56 0.22
N GLY A 55 3.05 9.73 1.02
CA GLY A 55 1.93 8.78 1.07
C GLY A 55 1.19 8.61 -0.25
N ILE A 56 0.74 9.71 -0.87
CA ILE A 56 0.03 9.67 -2.16
C ILE A 56 0.90 9.09 -3.28
N PRO A 57 2.12 9.60 -3.55
CA PRO A 57 2.93 9.05 -4.64
C PRO A 57 3.38 7.62 -4.38
N TYR A 58 3.62 7.22 -3.13
CA TYR A 58 3.94 5.84 -2.79
C TYR A 58 2.77 4.89 -3.08
N ALA A 59 1.54 5.29 -2.68
CA ALA A 59 0.34 4.50 -2.97
C ALA A 59 0.07 4.37 -4.49
N LEU A 60 0.28 5.45 -5.25
CA LEU A 60 0.16 5.41 -6.71
C LEU A 60 1.22 4.53 -7.36
N LEU A 61 2.47 4.59 -6.87
CA LEU A 61 3.56 3.76 -7.35
C LEU A 61 3.25 2.28 -7.12
N GLU A 62 2.80 1.91 -5.93
CA GLU A 62 2.49 0.52 -5.60
C GLU A 62 1.30 -0.01 -6.42
N VAL A 63 0.23 0.79 -6.57
CA VAL A 63 -0.92 0.40 -7.41
C VAL A 63 -0.53 0.28 -8.88
N SER A 64 0.24 1.23 -9.42
CA SER A 64 0.66 1.19 -10.83
C SER A 64 1.59 0.00 -11.13
N LEU A 65 2.54 -0.29 -10.23
CA LEU A 65 3.41 -1.46 -10.33
C LEU A 65 2.62 -2.77 -10.23
N GLY A 66 1.65 -2.87 -9.32
CA GLY A 66 0.77 -4.03 -9.20
C GLY A 66 -0.09 -4.25 -10.44
N GLN A 67 -0.63 -3.18 -11.02
CA GLN A 67 -1.41 -3.26 -12.27
C GLN A 67 -0.54 -3.60 -13.49
N TRP A 68 0.74 -3.21 -13.50
CA TRP A 68 1.67 -3.50 -14.59
C TRP A 68 2.19 -4.94 -14.54
N MET A 69 2.68 -5.38 -13.37
CA MET A 69 3.19 -6.74 -13.20
C MET A 69 2.07 -7.78 -13.25
N LYS A 70 0.85 -7.43 -12.81
CA LYS A 70 -0.30 -8.33 -12.69
C LYS A 70 0.01 -9.61 -11.91
N GLU A 71 1.12 -9.67 -11.18
CA GLU A 71 1.61 -10.83 -10.43
C GLU A 71 1.48 -10.58 -8.92
N GLY A 72 1.41 -11.66 -8.14
CA GLY A 72 1.37 -11.55 -6.67
C GLY A 72 2.70 -11.04 -6.10
N GLY A 73 2.74 -10.69 -4.82
CA GLY A 73 3.93 -10.12 -4.17
C GLY A 73 5.20 -10.98 -4.30
N ILE A 74 5.08 -12.31 -4.40
CA ILE A 74 6.23 -13.21 -4.67
C ILE A 74 6.68 -13.13 -6.14
N GLY A 75 5.75 -12.99 -7.09
CA GLY A 75 6.05 -12.86 -8.51
C GLY A 75 6.63 -11.50 -8.89
N ALA A 76 6.28 -10.44 -8.15
CA ALA A 76 6.85 -9.10 -8.35
C ALA A 76 8.39 -9.07 -8.24
N TRP A 77 8.98 -9.96 -7.44
CA TRP A 77 10.44 -10.09 -7.30
C TRP A 77 11.14 -10.72 -8.51
N ASN A 78 10.40 -11.23 -9.51
CA ASN A 78 11.00 -11.65 -10.79
C ASN A 78 11.63 -10.47 -11.56
N LEU A 79 11.23 -9.23 -11.28
CA LEU A 79 11.80 -8.03 -11.90
C LEU A 79 13.24 -7.76 -11.44
N THR A 80 13.58 -8.18 -10.22
CA THR A 80 14.91 -8.02 -9.63
C THR A 80 15.49 -9.39 -9.29
N PRO A 81 16.36 -9.98 -10.15
CA PRO A 81 16.89 -11.32 -9.94
C PRO A 81 17.71 -11.48 -8.64
N LEU A 82 18.08 -10.37 -7.99
CA LEU A 82 18.73 -10.32 -6.68
C LEU A 82 17.86 -10.77 -5.51
N PHE A 83 16.53 -10.63 -5.60
CA PHE A 83 15.59 -10.95 -4.51
C PHE A 83 14.63 -12.10 -4.86
N LYS A 84 14.91 -12.82 -5.95
CA LYS A 84 14.10 -13.95 -6.37
C LYS A 84 14.21 -15.08 -5.35
N VAL A 85 13.12 -15.38 -4.65
CA VAL A 85 13.00 -16.60 -3.85
C VAL A 85 12.98 -17.78 -4.82
N ASN A 86 14.04 -18.60 -4.79
CA ASN A 86 14.11 -19.80 -5.60
C ASN A 86 13.14 -20.84 -5.03
N ASP A 87 12.21 -21.29 -5.87
CA ASP A 87 11.24 -22.38 -5.63
C ASP A 87 11.90 -23.77 -5.41
N GLN A 88 13.20 -23.81 -5.08
CA GLN A 88 14.01 -25.02 -4.90
C GLN A 88 14.35 -25.28 -3.42
N THR A 89 13.80 -24.50 -2.48
CA THR A 89 14.02 -24.66 -1.03
C THR A 89 12.74 -24.98 -0.25
N ILE A 90 11.66 -25.41 -0.92
CA ILE A 90 10.44 -25.95 -0.30
C ILE A 90 10.15 -27.33 -0.86
#